data_AF-A0A8C4VTF1-F1
#
_entry.id   AF-A0A8C4VTF1-F1
#
_cell.length_a   1.000
_cell.length_b   1.000
_cell.length_c   1.000
_cell.angle_alpha   90.00
_cell.angle_beta   90.00
_cell.angle_gamma   90.00
#
_symmetry.space_group_name_H-M   'P 1'
#
loop_
_entity.id
_entity.type
_entity.pdbx_description
1 polymer ?
#
loop_
_entity_poly.entity_id
_entity_poly.type
_entity_poly.pdbx_seq_one_letter_code
_entity_poly.pdbx_strand_id
1 'polypeptide(L)'
;MSIRPIKLEPLGKNEPPHLLKAFSNTHFQGACVDFTAEVSDFTSFIPCSFKVLRGCWLLFYQGEIADNHCVLEEGLYTDLTSCGCPTAVLKSFKPVEYDFAEPSISVFALECCEGRELHFKEAVSSVLNKDLHFYTQSVWVRSGLWIAYEGGNFSGKQILLEPSKISNWTEFSGWSVIGSLRPMKQPAVYFRIKNRAQDKYLTVTGNLSDARATSVCVSPYNGKNTQIWHYCHGLFKSKAIAACLDIVSGRDLPGAKVALWPEHGKARQKWRRNKDGTISSYLSDQLVLDVKGTKKLICFYVFAVGSCGWLGCSSCLYPQPACTILNSQLWLGTFVTSPNRINYVFLPITFSV
;
A
#
# COMPACT_ATOMS: atom_id res chain seq x y z
N MET A 1 -25.83 -8.73 -1.43
CA MET A 1 -24.84 -7.71 -1.85
C MET A 1 -23.61 -7.85 -0.97
N SER A 2 -22.40 -7.91 -1.52
CA SER A 2 -21.16 -8.09 -0.74
C SER A 2 -20.14 -7.02 -1.15
N ILE A 3 -19.58 -6.36 -0.14
CA ILE A 3 -18.43 -5.47 -0.24
C ILE A 3 -17.21 -6.39 -0.19
N ARG A 4 -16.37 -6.39 -1.23
CA ARG A 4 -15.12 -7.15 -1.22
C ARG A 4 -13.95 -6.21 -0.94
N PRO A 5 -13.05 -6.58 -0.03
CA PRO A 5 -11.85 -5.80 0.24
C PRO A 5 -10.93 -5.78 -0.98
N ILE A 6 -9.99 -4.86 -0.92
CA ILE A 6 -8.88 -4.69 -1.84
C ILE A 6 -8.14 -6.02 -1.92
N LYS A 7 -8.23 -6.72 -3.06
CA LYS A 7 -7.46 -7.94 -3.27
C LYS A 7 -6.28 -7.63 -4.16
N LEU A 8 -5.10 -7.73 -3.60
CA LEU A 8 -3.86 -7.73 -4.36
C LEU A 8 -3.92 -8.95 -5.29
N GLU A 9 -3.83 -8.72 -6.60
CA GLU A 9 -3.73 -9.83 -7.54
C GLU A 9 -2.28 -10.32 -7.53
N PRO A 10 -2.09 -11.64 -7.58
CA PRO A 10 -0.80 -12.23 -7.87
C PRO A 10 -0.02 -11.61 -9.04
N LEU A 11 1.31 -11.61 -8.95
CA LEU A 11 2.19 -11.49 -10.12
C LEU A 11 1.97 -12.73 -11.01
N GLY A 12 1.75 -12.51 -12.31
CA GLY A 12 1.31 -13.60 -13.18
C GLY A 12 0.04 -14.25 -12.64
N LYS A 13 -0.33 -15.43 -13.12
CA LYS A 13 -1.63 -16.00 -12.76
C LYS A 13 -1.76 -16.54 -11.31
N ASN A 14 -0.73 -16.56 -10.42
CA ASN A 14 -0.86 -17.28 -9.11
C ASN A 14 0.14 -16.96 -7.95
N GLU A 15 1.11 -16.03 -8.04
CA GLU A 15 1.98 -15.67 -6.90
C GLU A 15 1.31 -14.94 -5.71
N PRO A 16 1.72 -15.16 -4.45
CA PRO A 16 1.11 -14.51 -3.29
C PRO A 16 1.50 -13.01 -3.16
N PRO A 17 0.63 -12.17 -2.58
CA PRO A 17 0.90 -10.74 -2.38
C PRO A 17 1.92 -10.45 -1.25
N HIS A 18 2.03 -11.39 -0.32
CA HIS A 18 2.99 -11.39 0.76
C HIS A 18 3.73 -12.71 0.74
N LEU A 19 5.05 -12.66 0.88
CA LEU A 19 5.90 -13.84 0.90
C LEU A 19 7.10 -13.56 1.80
N LEU A 20 7.20 -14.33 2.87
CA LEU A 20 8.29 -14.29 3.81
C LEU A 20 8.86 -15.69 3.93
N LYS A 21 10.16 -15.82 3.67
CA LYS A 21 10.88 -17.08 3.83
C LYS A 21 11.69 -17.02 5.11
N ALA A 22 11.45 -17.94 6.01
CA ALA A 22 12.13 -18.01 7.30
C ALA A 22 13.06 -19.23 7.37
N PHE A 23 14.15 -19.11 8.13
CA PHE A 23 15.21 -20.12 8.23
C PHE A 23 15.49 -20.46 9.68
N SER A 24 15.76 -21.73 9.99
CA SER A 24 16.00 -22.20 11.35
C SER A 24 17.31 -21.69 11.95
N ASN A 25 18.27 -21.29 11.11
CA ASN A 25 19.57 -20.76 11.55
C ASN A 25 19.77 -19.33 11.03
N THR A 26 20.78 -18.64 11.56
CA THR A 26 21.19 -17.32 11.04
C THR A 26 21.78 -17.43 9.63
N HIS A 27 21.89 -16.30 8.94
CA HIS A 27 22.49 -16.20 7.60
C HIS A 27 21.83 -17.12 6.56
N PHE A 28 20.51 -17.32 6.69
CA PHE A 28 19.67 -18.07 5.74
C PHE A 28 20.05 -19.55 5.61
N GLN A 29 20.52 -20.16 6.69
CA GLN A 29 20.93 -21.56 6.75
C GLN A 29 19.91 -22.46 7.46
N GLY A 30 20.07 -23.77 7.30
CA GLY A 30 19.24 -24.78 7.96
C GLY A 30 17.91 -25.05 7.24
N ALA A 31 16.92 -25.54 7.98
CA ALA A 31 15.58 -25.78 7.44
C ALA A 31 14.91 -24.44 7.10
N CYS A 32 14.09 -24.41 6.06
CA CYS A 32 13.38 -23.19 5.66
C CYS A 32 11.90 -23.43 5.38
N VAL A 33 11.08 -22.43 5.66
CA VAL A 33 9.63 -22.45 5.42
C VAL A 33 9.21 -21.13 4.77
N ASP A 34 8.35 -21.23 3.76
CA ASP A 34 7.76 -20.09 3.07
C ASP A 34 6.37 -19.80 3.67
N PHE A 35 6.11 -18.54 3.98
CA PHE A 35 4.87 -18.06 4.58
C PHE A 35 4.20 -17.01 3.71
N THR A 36 2.87 -17.14 3.56
CA THR A 36 2.04 -16.23 2.77
C THR A 36 0.86 -15.66 3.56
N ALA A 37 0.71 -16.04 4.82
CA ALA A 37 -0.36 -15.65 5.72
C ALA A 37 0.17 -15.51 7.16
N GLU A 38 -0.69 -15.04 8.05
CA GLU A 38 -0.38 -14.93 9.48
C GLU A 38 -0.05 -16.29 10.11
N VAL A 39 0.89 -16.26 11.06
CA VAL A 39 1.29 -17.39 11.89
C VAL A 39 1.18 -16.96 13.34
N SER A 40 0.36 -17.66 14.11
CA SER A 40 0.04 -17.30 15.49
C SER A 40 1.05 -17.83 16.53
N ASP A 41 1.85 -18.84 16.18
CA ASP A 41 2.91 -19.38 17.04
C ASP A 41 4.07 -20.03 16.26
N PHE A 42 5.21 -20.25 16.92
CA PHE A 42 6.42 -20.89 16.39
C PHE A 42 6.71 -22.26 17.03
N THR A 43 5.67 -23.04 17.33
CA THR A 43 5.84 -24.31 18.07
C THR A 43 6.63 -25.38 17.32
N SER A 44 6.48 -25.45 15.99
CA SER A 44 7.10 -26.49 15.15
C SER A 44 8.36 -26.03 14.43
N PHE A 45 8.61 -24.72 14.38
CA PHE A 45 9.71 -24.12 13.62
C PHE A 45 10.07 -22.78 14.27
N ILE A 46 11.30 -22.68 14.80
CA ILE A 46 11.82 -21.46 15.41
C ILE A 46 12.71 -20.74 14.39
N PRO A 47 12.25 -19.61 13.83
CA PRO A 47 13.03 -18.89 12.85
C PRO A 47 14.13 -18.05 13.49
N CYS A 48 15.31 -18.06 12.87
CA CYS A 48 16.47 -17.28 13.29
C CYS A 48 16.89 -16.25 12.24
N SER A 49 16.45 -16.37 10.98
CA SER A 49 16.68 -15.37 9.93
C SER A 49 15.55 -15.37 8.90
N PHE A 50 15.40 -14.25 8.18
CA PHE A 50 14.27 -14.02 7.28
C PHE A 50 14.69 -13.39 5.95
N LYS A 51 14.06 -13.84 4.86
CA LYS A 51 14.02 -13.13 3.59
C LYS A 51 12.58 -12.68 3.37
N VAL A 52 12.35 -11.38 3.48
CA VAL A 52 11.05 -10.80 3.14
C VAL A 52 11.05 -10.53 1.65
N LEU A 53 10.42 -11.43 0.90
CA LEU A 53 10.43 -11.40 -0.55
C LEU A 53 9.32 -10.52 -1.10
N ARG A 54 8.18 -10.43 -0.40
CA ARG A 54 7.03 -9.62 -0.82
C ARG A 54 6.26 -9.02 0.34
N GLY A 55 5.89 -7.75 0.15
CA GLY A 55 5.11 -6.98 1.11
C GLY A 55 5.85 -6.72 2.41
N CYS A 56 5.14 -6.12 3.36
CA CYS A 56 5.66 -5.86 4.70
C CYS A 56 4.99 -6.82 5.70
N TRP A 57 5.70 -7.13 6.77
CA TRP A 57 5.28 -8.05 7.81
C TRP A 57 5.50 -7.43 9.18
N LEU A 58 4.64 -7.77 10.13
CA LEU A 58 4.78 -7.41 11.53
C LEU A 58 5.22 -8.65 12.29
N LEU A 59 6.43 -8.63 12.85
CA LEU A 59 6.98 -9.71 13.67
C LEU A 59 6.79 -9.36 15.14
N PHE A 60 6.03 -10.17 15.87
CA PHE A 60 5.79 -10.02 17.29
C PHE A 60 6.76 -10.86 18.09
N TYR A 61 7.20 -10.29 19.20
CA TYR A 61 8.16 -10.93 20.08
C TYR A 61 7.93 -10.55 21.54
N GLN A 62 8.33 -11.44 22.43
CA GLN A 62 8.19 -11.23 23.86
C GLN A 62 9.09 -10.10 24.33
N GLY A 63 8.50 -9.08 24.95
CA GLY A 63 9.22 -8.05 25.69
C GLY A 63 9.28 -8.31 27.19
N GLU A 64 9.85 -7.36 27.92
CA GLU A 64 10.00 -7.44 29.38
C GLU A 64 8.65 -7.27 30.11
N ILE A 65 7.82 -6.33 29.66
CA ILE A 65 6.53 -5.98 30.29
C ILE A 65 5.36 -6.45 29.43
N ALA A 66 5.45 -6.19 28.13
CA ALA A 66 4.45 -6.57 27.14
C ALA A 66 5.15 -7.06 25.87
N ASP A 67 4.41 -7.80 25.04
CA ASP A 67 4.88 -8.17 23.72
C ASP A 67 5.13 -6.89 22.89
N ASN A 68 6.24 -6.90 22.15
CA ASN A 68 6.60 -5.84 21.21
C ASN A 68 6.50 -6.38 19.79
N HIS A 69 6.73 -5.51 18.82
CA HIS A 69 6.86 -5.92 17.43
C HIS A 69 7.90 -5.10 16.69
N CYS A 70 8.34 -5.63 15.56
CA CYS A 70 9.13 -4.92 14.57
C CYS A 70 8.52 -5.07 13.18
N VAL A 71 8.74 -4.07 12.34
CA VAL A 71 8.29 -4.09 10.95
C VAL A 71 9.39 -4.66 10.06
N LEU A 72 9.08 -5.74 9.36
CA LEU A 72 9.95 -6.33 8.35
C LEU A 72 9.47 -5.89 6.96
N GLU A 73 10.23 -5.00 6.34
CA GLU A 73 10.03 -4.54 4.96
C GLU A 73 10.71 -5.52 3.99
N GLU A 74 10.46 -5.41 2.68
CA GLU A 74 11.14 -6.27 1.70
C GLU A 74 12.67 -6.15 1.83
N GLY A 75 13.35 -7.28 2.05
CA GLY A 75 14.76 -7.26 2.43
C GLY A 75 15.30 -8.58 2.98
N LEU A 76 16.57 -8.53 3.38
CA LEU A 76 17.34 -9.65 3.90
C LEU A 76 17.70 -9.39 5.37
N TYR A 77 17.23 -10.26 6.26
CA TYR A 77 17.44 -10.18 7.70
C TYR A 77 18.25 -11.38 8.16
N THR A 78 19.56 -11.20 8.33
CA THR A 78 20.52 -12.30 8.60
C THR A 78 20.36 -12.92 9.98
N ASP A 79 19.76 -12.20 10.92
CA ASP A 79 19.51 -12.63 12.29
C ASP A 79 18.39 -11.79 12.95
N LEU A 80 18.02 -12.12 14.20
CA LEU A 80 17.02 -11.36 14.95
C LEU A 80 17.47 -9.93 15.30
N THR A 81 18.78 -9.68 15.37
CA THR A 81 19.32 -8.33 15.58
C THR A 81 18.99 -7.42 14.39
N SER A 82 19.16 -7.93 13.17
CA SER A 82 18.82 -7.22 11.93
C SER A 82 17.32 -6.96 11.81
N CYS A 83 16.47 -7.77 12.47
CA CYS A 83 15.03 -7.55 12.57
C CYS A 83 14.66 -6.42 13.56
N GLY A 84 15.59 -6.01 14.44
CA GLY A 84 15.32 -5.10 15.55
C GLY A 84 14.89 -5.79 16.85
N CYS A 85 15.12 -7.10 16.99
CA CYS A 85 14.71 -7.89 18.16
C CYS A 85 15.78 -8.93 18.61
N PRO A 86 17.02 -8.50 18.94
CA PRO A 86 18.21 -9.37 19.09
C PRO A 86 18.11 -10.47 20.16
N THR A 87 17.35 -10.25 21.23
CA THR A 87 17.29 -11.14 22.41
C THR A 87 15.90 -11.71 22.66
N ALA A 88 15.03 -11.63 21.65
CA ALA A 88 13.61 -11.82 21.86
C ALA A 88 13.13 -13.25 21.52
N VAL A 89 12.19 -13.74 22.31
CA VAL A 89 11.43 -14.95 21.99
C VAL A 89 10.33 -14.56 21.00
N LEU A 90 10.38 -15.11 19.79
CA LEU A 90 9.39 -14.80 18.77
C LEU A 90 8.03 -15.41 19.13
N LYS A 91 6.96 -14.65 18.86
CA LYS A 91 5.57 -15.04 19.16
C LYS A 91 4.81 -15.40 17.90
N SER A 92 4.72 -14.45 16.97
CA SER A 92 3.91 -14.57 15.77
C SER A 92 4.43 -13.61 14.70
N PHE A 93 3.97 -13.78 13.47
CA PHE A 93 4.02 -12.68 12.52
C PHE A 93 2.73 -12.61 11.71
N LYS A 94 2.41 -11.43 11.19
CA LYS A 94 1.29 -11.23 10.26
C LYS A 94 1.65 -10.31 9.10
N PRO A 95 1.07 -10.52 7.92
CA PRO A 95 1.19 -9.57 6.82
C PRO A 95 0.66 -8.18 7.19
N VAL A 96 1.32 -7.14 6.72
CA VAL A 96 0.81 -5.76 6.79
C VAL A 96 0.12 -5.42 5.47
N GLU A 97 -1.13 -4.97 5.55
CA GLU A 97 -1.91 -4.60 4.38
C GLU A 97 -1.31 -3.39 3.65
N TYR A 98 -1.49 -3.36 2.33
CA TYR A 98 -0.99 -2.24 1.54
C TYR A 98 -1.86 -1.00 1.73
N ASP A 99 -1.33 0.02 2.40
CA ASP A 99 -1.82 1.38 2.30
C ASP A 99 -1.29 2.07 1.03
N PHE A 100 -2.13 2.88 0.40
CA PHE A 100 -1.79 3.69 -0.78
C PHE A 100 -2.05 5.16 -0.49
N ALA A 101 -2.02 5.57 0.77
CA ALA A 101 -2.12 6.96 1.14
C ALA A 101 -0.73 7.62 1.14
N GLU A 102 -0.64 8.90 0.77
CA GLU A 102 0.57 9.65 1.08
C GLU A 102 0.73 9.75 2.60
N PRO A 103 1.93 9.48 3.14
CA PRO A 103 2.17 9.52 4.57
C PRO A 103 2.04 10.94 5.11
N SER A 104 1.29 11.08 6.20
CA SER A 104 1.05 12.35 6.87
C SER A 104 0.76 12.12 8.34
N ILE A 105 1.63 12.63 9.21
CA ILE A 105 1.52 12.49 10.66
C ILE A 105 1.74 13.84 11.32
N SER A 106 1.07 14.05 12.44
CA SER A 106 1.26 15.20 13.31
C SER A 106 1.54 14.73 14.72
N VAL A 107 2.52 15.33 15.38
CA VAL A 107 2.81 15.14 16.80
C VAL A 107 2.58 16.45 17.55
N PHE A 108 2.12 16.35 18.79
CA PHE A 108 1.64 17.50 19.55
C PHE A 108 2.30 17.58 20.92
N ALA A 109 2.52 18.81 21.38
CA ALA A 109 3.10 19.10 22.68
C ALA A 109 2.12 18.93 23.86
N LEU A 110 0.81 18.82 23.59
CA LEU A 110 -0.23 18.56 24.58
C LEU A 110 -1.01 17.29 24.21
N GLU A 111 -1.80 16.78 25.15
CA GLU A 111 -2.73 15.68 24.93
C GLU A 111 -3.85 16.07 23.95
N CYS A 112 -4.66 15.10 23.51
CA CYS A 112 -5.85 15.29 22.68
C CYS A 112 -5.61 15.97 21.31
N CYS A 113 -4.38 15.92 20.80
CA CYS A 113 -3.95 16.56 19.56
C CYS A 113 -4.03 18.10 19.61
N GLU A 114 -3.64 18.70 20.74
CA GLU A 114 -3.68 20.15 20.97
C GLU A 114 -2.29 20.79 21.14
N GLY A 115 -2.29 22.12 21.18
CA GLY A 115 -1.07 22.90 21.40
C GLY A 115 -0.16 22.96 20.17
N ARG A 116 1.16 22.99 20.41
CA ARG A 116 2.15 23.09 19.33
C ARG A 116 2.16 21.81 18.51
N GLU A 117 1.90 21.92 17.21
CA GLU A 117 1.93 20.83 16.24
C GLU A 117 3.26 20.81 15.47
N LEU A 118 3.87 19.63 15.35
CA LEU A 118 4.88 19.35 14.34
C LEU A 118 4.31 18.37 13.32
N HIS A 119 4.31 18.77 12.05
CA HIS A 119 3.73 18.01 10.96
C HIS A 119 4.81 17.41 10.07
N PHE A 120 4.73 16.11 9.80
CA PHE A 120 5.71 15.37 9.02
C PHE A 120 5.06 14.58 7.87
N LYS A 121 5.77 14.53 6.75
CA LYS A 121 5.42 13.73 5.57
C LYS A 121 6.56 12.77 5.16
N GLU A 122 7.72 12.94 5.76
CA GLU A 122 8.94 12.21 5.47
C GLU A 122 9.59 11.74 6.77
N ALA A 123 10.69 11.00 6.65
CA ALA A 123 11.42 10.48 7.81
C ALA A 123 12.09 11.61 8.62
N VAL A 124 12.10 11.42 9.94
CA VAL A 124 12.66 12.33 10.93
C VAL A 124 13.56 11.52 11.86
N SER A 125 14.86 11.77 11.81
CA SER A 125 15.86 11.03 12.60
C SER A 125 15.88 11.44 14.08
N SER A 126 15.35 12.60 14.43
CA SER A 126 15.13 13.02 15.82
C SER A 126 13.88 13.88 15.90
N VAL A 127 12.83 13.35 16.54
CA VAL A 127 11.63 14.14 16.85
C VAL A 127 11.90 15.06 18.04
N LEU A 128 12.78 14.63 18.93
CA LEU A 128 13.30 15.42 20.03
C LEU A 128 14.12 16.58 19.46
N ASN A 129 13.57 17.77 19.53
CA ASN A 129 14.33 18.99 19.31
C ASN A 129 14.75 19.53 20.68
N LYS A 130 16.04 19.36 21.02
CA LYS A 130 16.63 19.79 22.30
C LYS A 130 16.52 21.31 22.51
N ASP A 131 16.48 22.09 21.42
CA ASP A 131 16.40 23.55 21.47
C ASP A 131 14.97 24.06 21.66
N LEU A 132 13.96 23.21 21.38
CA LEU A 132 12.54 23.57 21.47
C LEU A 132 11.79 22.90 22.62
N HIS A 133 12.47 22.05 23.43
CA HIS A 133 11.87 21.24 24.51
C HIS A 133 10.56 20.56 24.10
N PHE A 134 10.53 19.96 22.91
CA PHE A 134 9.32 19.33 22.38
C PHE A 134 9.21 17.88 22.86
N TYR A 135 8.29 17.64 23.79
CA TYR A 135 7.89 16.30 24.22
C TYR A 135 6.56 15.93 23.59
N THR A 136 6.52 14.79 22.90
CA THR A 136 5.29 14.33 22.25
C THR A 136 4.32 13.81 23.30
N GLN A 137 3.17 14.47 23.42
CA GLN A 137 2.09 14.08 24.34
C GLN A 137 0.93 13.40 23.63
N SER A 138 0.69 13.74 22.35
CA SER A 138 -0.33 13.09 21.52
C SER A 138 0.07 13.06 20.05
N VAL A 139 -0.56 12.17 19.29
CA VAL A 139 -0.21 11.89 17.90
C VAL A 139 -1.48 11.78 17.05
N TRP A 140 -1.46 12.38 15.87
CA TRP A 140 -2.47 12.17 14.85
C TRP A 140 -1.82 11.65 13.57
N VAL A 141 -2.01 10.37 13.29
CA VAL A 141 -1.71 9.80 11.98
C VAL A 141 -2.84 10.15 11.04
N ARG A 142 -2.65 11.20 10.25
CA ARG A 142 -3.68 11.70 9.32
C ARG A 142 -3.87 10.72 8.16
N SER A 143 -2.77 10.15 7.65
CA SER A 143 -2.79 9.18 6.56
C SER A 143 -1.45 8.43 6.44
N GLY A 144 -1.49 7.26 5.80
CA GLY A 144 -0.31 6.41 5.61
C GLY A 144 0.00 5.57 6.84
N LEU A 145 0.91 4.62 6.65
CA LEU A 145 1.49 3.84 7.73
C LEU A 145 2.83 4.44 8.17
N TRP A 146 2.99 4.60 9.48
CA TRP A 146 4.19 5.19 10.07
C TRP A 146 4.83 4.21 11.05
N ILE A 147 6.15 4.30 11.20
CA ILE A 147 6.90 3.57 12.21
C ILE A 147 7.49 4.59 13.17
N ALA A 148 7.08 4.50 14.43
CA ALA A 148 7.68 5.21 15.54
C ALA A 148 8.77 4.36 16.17
N TYR A 149 9.87 5.01 16.52
CA TYR A 149 11.02 4.42 17.18
C TYR A 149 11.23 5.09 18.52
N GLU A 150 11.49 4.28 19.54
CA GLU A 150 11.79 4.74 20.90
C GLU A 150 13.06 5.61 20.91
N GLY A 151 14.07 5.20 20.14
CA GLY A 151 15.34 5.91 20.00
C GLY A 151 15.41 6.82 18.77
N GLY A 152 16.40 7.72 18.76
CA GLY A 152 16.76 8.50 17.57
C GLY A 152 17.37 7.62 16.48
N ASN A 153 17.50 8.16 15.26
CA ASN A 153 18.10 7.49 14.10
C ASN A 153 17.49 6.12 13.77
N PHE A 154 16.18 5.96 13.98
CA PHE A 154 15.42 4.75 13.69
C PHE A 154 15.89 3.52 14.48
N SER A 155 16.19 3.72 15.77
CA SER A 155 16.71 2.69 16.66
C SER A 155 15.79 2.38 17.85
N GLY A 156 16.01 1.26 18.51
CA GLY A 156 15.21 0.81 19.66
C GLY A 156 13.90 0.14 19.26
N LYS A 157 12.97 0.05 20.22
CA LYS A 157 11.64 -0.57 20.01
C LYS A 157 10.85 0.18 18.95
N GLN A 158 9.94 -0.52 18.28
CA GLN A 158 9.16 0.00 17.16
C GLN A 158 7.66 -0.08 17.45
N ILE A 159 6.90 0.91 16.99
CA ILE A 159 5.44 0.89 16.95
C ILE A 159 4.99 1.21 15.51
N LEU A 160 4.19 0.31 14.91
CA LEU A 160 3.52 0.58 13.65
C LEU A 160 2.26 1.39 13.96
N LEU A 161 2.15 2.57 13.38
CA LEU A 161 1.05 3.50 13.58
C LEU A 161 0.18 3.53 12.33
N GLU A 162 -1.08 3.13 12.51
CA GLU A 162 -2.13 3.22 11.49
C GLU A 162 -2.89 4.56 11.60
N PRO A 163 -3.59 5.00 10.52
CA PRO A 163 -4.38 6.23 10.54
C PRO A 163 -5.39 6.29 11.70
N SER A 164 -5.09 7.13 12.70
CA SER A 164 -5.82 7.25 13.95
C SER A 164 -5.42 8.52 14.71
N LYS A 165 -6.25 8.93 15.68
CA LYS A 165 -5.92 9.94 16.69
C LYS A 165 -5.58 9.23 18.00
N ILE A 166 -4.40 9.52 18.54
CA ILE A 166 -3.89 9.00 19.80
C ILE A 166 -3.82 10.19 20.76
N SER A 167 -4.80 10.29 21.67
CA SER A 167 -4.93 11.43 22.57
C SER A 167 -3.87 11.47 23.66
N ASN A 168 -3.34 10.33 24.09
CA ASN A 168 -2.27 10.24 25.07
C ASN A 168 -1.21 9.24 24.57
N TRP A 169 -0.03 9.74 24.23
CA TRP A 169 1.05 8.92 23.66
C TRP A 169 1.62 7.95 24.70
N THR A 170 1.84 8.41 25.93
CA THR A 170 2.45 7.61 26.99
C THR A 170 1.56 6.44 27.38
N GLU A 171 0.25 6.66 27.50
CA GLU A 171 -0.72 5.59 27.78
C GLU A 171 -0.80 4.58 26.63
N PHE A 172 -0.79 5.05 25.38
CA PHE A 172 -0.88 4.19 24.20
C PHE A 172 0.39 3.34 23.98
N SER A 173 1.57 3.94 24.14
CA SER A 173 2.85 3.33 23.76
C SER A 173 3.66 2.77 24.94
N GLY A 174 3.40 3.25 26.16
CA GLY A 174 4.28 3.06 27.31
C GLY A 174 5.60 3.85 27.22
N TRP A 175 5.80 4.69 26.19
CA TRP A 175 7.02 5.47 25.98
C TRP A 175 6.82 6.91 26.39
N SER A 176 7.82 7.50 27.06
CA SER A 176 7.79 8.92 27.43
C SER A 176 8.10 9.85 26.25
N VAL A 177 8.73 9.34 25.20
CA VAL A 177 9.15 10.11 24.03
C VAL A 177 9.04 9.28 22.75
N ILE A 178 8.97 9.98 21.63
CA ILE A 178 9.28 9.41 20.32
C ILE A 178 10.67 9.89 19.96
N GLY A 179 11.61 8.97 19.76
CA GLY A 179 12.97 9.32 19.37
C GLY A 179 13.05 9.67 17.89
N SER A 180 12.47 8.85 17.02
CA SER A 180 12.43 9.08 15.56
C SER A 180 11.19 8.50 14.90
N LEU A 181 10.85 9.01 13.71
CA LEU A 181 9.65 8.64 12.96
C LEU A 181 9.97 8.46 11.49
N ARG A 182 9.35 7.49 10.81
CA ARG A 182 9.38 7.44 9.35
C ARG A 182 8.11 6.81 8.77
N PRO A 183 7.75 7.15 7.53
CA PRO A 183 6.80 6.34 6.77
C PRO A 183 7.32 4.91 6.62
N MET A 184 6.41 3.94 6.68
CA MET A 184 6.72 2.56 6.29
C MET A 184 6.98 2.52 4.78
N LYS A 185 8.10 1.90 4.38
CA LYS A 185 8.44 1.71 2.98
C LYS A 185 7.59 0.59 2.44
N GLN A 186 6.60 0.96 1.65
CA GLN A 186 5.80 0.01 0.93
C GLN A 186 6.41 -0.22 -0.46
N PRO A 187 6.52 -1.47 -0.91
CA PRO A 187 7.10 -1.75 -2.20
C PRO A 187 6.21 -1.13 -3.29
N ALA A 188 6.87 -0.59 -4.31
CA ALA A 188 6.20 -0.02 -5.47
C ALA A 188 5.43 -1.13 -6.18
N VAL A 189 4.11 -1.15 -6.01
CA VAL A 189 3.25 -2.13 -6.67
C VAL A 189 2.57 -1.53 -7.89
N TYR A 190 2.62 -2.28 -8.98
CA TYR A 190 1.73 -2.05 -10.10
C TYR A 190 0.33 -2.49 -9.70
N PHE A 191 -0.71 -1.96 -10.33
CA PHE A 191 -2.07 -2.42 -10.16
C PHE A 191 -2.95 -2.18 -11.38
N ARG A 192 -4.16 -2.74 -11.36
CA ARG A 192 -5.25 -2.37 -12.26
C ARG A 192 -6.34 -1.67 -11.47
N ILE A 193 -6.93 -0.63 -12.06
CA ILE A 193 -8.07 0.09 -11.50
C ILE A 193 -9.33 -0.45 -12.19
N LYS A 194 -10.25 -1.06 -11.45
CA LYS A 194 -11.48 -1.65 -12.00
C LYS A 194 -12.68 -0.80 -11.64
N ASN A 195 -13.44 -0.42 -12.64
CA ASN A 195 -14.77 0.16 -12.51
C ASN A 195 -15.76 -0.93 -12.05
N ARG A 196 -16.28 -0.80 -10.84
CA ARG A 196 -17.22 -1.78 -10.26
C ARG A 196 -18.54 -1.86 -11.01
N ALA A 197 -19.06 -0.72 -11.49
CA ALA A 197 -20.38 -0.67 -12.12
C ALA A 197 -20.42 -1.36 -13.49
N GLN A 198 -19.31 -1.37 -14.22
CA GLN A 198 -19.23 -1.87 -15.59
C GLN A 198 -18.37 -3.13 -15.78
N ASP A 199 -17.72 -3.61 -14.71
CA ASP A 199 -16.77 -4.74 -14.76
C ASP A 199 -15.61 -4.52 -15.75
N LYS A 200 -15.16 -3.27 -15.89
CA LYS A 200 -14.13 -2.84 -16.84
C LYS A 200 -12.94 -2.22 -16.11
N TYR A 201 -11.80 -2.15 -16.78
CA TYR A 201 -10.56 -1.63 -16.22
C TYR A 201 -10.19 -0.29 -16.84
N LEU A 202 -9.64 0.60 -16.01
CA LEU A 202 -9.05 1.86 -16.45
C LEU A 202 -7.91 1.56 -17.43
N THR A 203 -8.07 2.03 -18.66
CA THR A 203 -7.26 1.66 -19.81
C THR A 203 -6.76 2.90 -20.52
N VAL A 204 -5.46 2.92 -20.84
CA VAL A 204 -4.88 3.86 -21.77
C VAL A 204 -5.17 3.43 -23.20
N THR A 205 -5.75 4.32 -24.00
CA THR A 205 -6.10 4.11 -25.41
C THR A 205 -5.51 5.19 -26.31
N GLY A 206 -5.51 4.96 -27.61
CA GLY A 206 -4.92 5.86 -28.61
C GLY A 206 -3.52 5.43 -29.02
N ASN A 207 -2.74 6.37 -29.57
CA ASN A 207 -1.38 6.07 -30.02
C ASN A 207 -0.38 6.15 -28.85
N LEU A 208 0.15 5.00 -28.41
CA LEU A 208 1.09 4.94 -27.29
C LEU A 208 2.45 5.60 -27.57
N SER A 209 2.79 5.85 -28.85
CA SER A 209 4.02 6.57 -29.21
C SER A 209 3.86 8.10 -29.16
N ASP A 210 2.63 8.61 -29.05
CA ASP A 210 2.34 10.04 -28.95
C ASP A 210 1.39 10.30 -27.77
N ALA A 211 1.96 10.74 -26.65
CA ALA A 211 1.20 11.04 -25.43
C ALA A 211 0.02 12.00 -25.66
N ARG A 212 0.11 12.92 -26.63
CA ARG A 212 -0.98 13.88 -26.94
C ARG A 212 -2.15 13.23 -27.67
N ALA A 213 -1.93 12.10 -28.32
CA ALA A 213 -2.95 11.29 -28.97
C ALA A 213 -3.45 10.14 -28.08
N THR A 214 -3.09 10.13 -26.79
CA THR A 214 -3.58 9.16 -25.82
C THR A 214 -4.77 9.70 -25.02
N SER A 215 -5.62 8.78 -24.57
CA SER A 215 -6.76 9.05 -23.71
C SER A 215 -6.92 7.94 -22.68
N VAL A 216 -7.74 8.20 -21.66
CA VAL A 216 -8.09 7.20 -20.64
C VAL A 216 -9.56 6.89 -20.77
N CYS A 217 -9.89 5.60 -20.78
CA CYS A 217 -11.26 5.11 -20.75
C CYS A 217 -11.36 3.88 -19.84
N VAL A 218 -12.54 3.27 -19.81
CA VAL A 218 -12.75 1.96 -19.19
C VAL A 218 -13.02 0.92 -20.28
N SER A 219 -12.28 -0.19 -20.28
CA SER A 219 -12.42 -1.27 -21.27
C SER A 219 -12.36 -2.66 -20.62
N PRO A 220 -12.87 -3.72 -21.25
CA PRO A 220 -12.75 -5.09 -20.73
C PRO A 220 -11.29 -5.46 -20.47
N TYR A 221 -11.06 -6.42 -19.56
CA TYR A 221 -9.71 -6.92 -19.29
C TYR A 221 -9.02 -7.35 -20.59
N ASN A 222 -7.82 -6.83 -20.84
CA ASN A 222 -7.06 -7.11 -22.06
C ASN A 222 -5.65 -7.67 -21.79
N GLY A 223 -5.24 -7.77 -20.52
CA GLY A 223 -3.93 -8.30 -20.12
C GLY A 223 -2.72 -7.47 -20.53
N LYS A 224 -2.90 -6.29 -21.15
CA LYS A 224 -1.82 -5.43 -21.65
C LYS A 224 -1.37 -4.41 -20.60
N ASN A 225 -0.16 -3.87 -20.78
CA ASN A 225 0.39 -2.79 -19.96
C ASN A 225 -0.48 -1.52 -19.97
N THR A 226 -1.36 -1.35 -20.96
CA THR A 226 -2.33 -0.24 -21.03
C THR A 226 -3.33 -0.21 -19.87
N GLN A 227 -3.51 -1.34 -19.16
CA GLN A 227 -4.38 -1.45 -17.98
C GLN A 227 -3.61 -1.50 -16.66
N ILE A 228 -2.29 -1.34 -16.73
CA ILE A 228 -1.40 -1.43 -15.57
C ILE A 228 -0.95 -0.02 -15.20
N TRP A 229 -1.13 0.30 -13.92
CA TRP A 229 -0.87 1.58 -13.30
C TRP A 229 0.09 1.39 -12.14
N HIS A 230 0.80 2.44 -11.77
CA HIS A 230 1.72 2.51 -10.65
C HIS A 230 1.30 3.68 -9.78
N TYR A 231 1.23 3.47 -8.45
CA TYR A 231 0.85 4.51 -7.49
C TYR A 231 2.07 4.86 -6.67
N CYS A 232 2.43 6.13 -6.66
CA CYS A 232 3.57 6.61 -5.89
C CYS A 232 3.38 8.08 -5.57
N HIS A 233 3.50 8.46 -4.30
CA HIS A 233 3.38 9.85 -3.85
C HIS A 233 2.11 10.58 -4.37
N GLY A 234 0.95 9.92 -4.33
CA GLY A 234 -0.29 10.50 -4.83
C GLY A 234 -0.55 10.31 -6.33
N LEU A 235 0.42 9.83 -7.11
CA LEU A 235 0.36 9.83 -8.57
C LEU A 235 -0.06 8.46 -9.11
N PHE A 236 -1.10 8.42 -9.96
CA PHE A 236 -1.42 7.24 -10.78
C PHE A 236 -0.71 7.31 -12.13
N LYS A 237 0.42 6.61 -12.27
CA LYS A 237 1.28 6.59 -13.45
C LYS A 237 1.03 5.36 -14.32
N SER A 238 0.81 5.55 -15.63
CA SER A 238 0.61 4.45 -16.58
C SER A 238 1.90 3.69 -16.85
N LYS A 239 1.86 2.36 -16.80
CA LYS A 239 3.01 1.51 -17.22
C LYS A 239 3.26 1.57 -18.73
N ALA A 240 2.23 1.84 -19.53
CA ALA A 240 2.34 1.83 -20.99
C ALA A 240 3.07 3.05 -21.56
N ILE A 241 2.87 4.23 -20.96
CA ILE A 241 3.38 5.50 -21.52
C ILE A 241 4.08 6.41 -20.49
N ALA A 242 4.25 5.95 -19.24
CA ALA A 242 4.90 6.69 -18.15
C ALA A 242 4.31 8.09 -17.84
N ALA A 243 3.05 8.34 -18.20
CA ALA A 243 2.30 9.56 -17.89
C ALA A 243 1.33 9.34 -16.72
N CYS A 244 0.99 10.42 -16.01
CA CYS A 244 0.12 10.41 -14.83
C CYS A 244 -1.32 10.79 -15.18
N LEU A 245 -2.29 10.28 -14.42
CA LEU A 245 -3.66 10.82 -14.42
C LEU A 245 -3.62 12.27 -13.97
N ASP A 246 -4.17 13.16 -14.79
CA ASP A 246 -4.18 14.62 -14.60
C ASP A 246 -5.57 15.17 -14.87
N ILE A 247 -6.03 16.06 -13.99
CA ILE A 247 -7.25 16.83 -14.21
C ILE A 247 -6.94 17.97 -15.16
N VAL A 248 -7.54 17.92 -16.35
CA VAL A 248 -7.26 18.88 -17.42
C VAL A 248 -7.51 20.31 -16.93
N SER A 249 -6.45 21.13 -17.01
CA SER A 249 -6.42 22.51 -16.55
C SER A 249 -6.61 22.70 -15.04
N GLY A 250 -6.56 21.64 -14.23
CA GLY A 250 -6.74 21.69 -12.78
C GLY A 250 -8.12 22.19 -12.34
N ARG A 251 -9.16 21.93 -13.14
CA ARG A 251 -10.52 22.38 -12.85
C ARG A 251 -11.15 21.51 -11.76
N ASP A 252 -11.48 22.15 -10.64
CA ASP A 252 -12.12 21.52 -9.49
C ASP A 252 -13.64 21.68 -9.55
N LEU A 253 -14.26 21.08 -10.58
CA LEU A 253 -15.70 21.14 -10.80
C LEU A 253 -16.21 19.77 -11.27
N PRO A 254 -17.44 19.36 -10.91
CA PRO A 254 -18.09 18.21 -11.51
C PRO A 254 -18.04 18.27 -13.04
N GLY A 255 -17.75 17.14 -13.68
CA GLY A 255 -17.59 17.06 -15.14
C GLY A 255 -16.20 17.42 -15.66
N ALA A 256 -15.26 17.85 -14.81
CA ALA A 256 -13.89 18.12 -15.25
C ALA A 256 -13.25 16.87 -15.87
N LYS A 257 -12.58 17.04 -17.02
CA LYS A 257 -12.01 15.93 -17.77
C LYS A 257 -10.70 15.47 -17.14
N VAL A 258 -10.47 14.16 -17.16
CA VAL A 258 -9.19 13.55 -16.79
C VAL A 258 -8.47 13.07 -18.04
N ALA A 259 -7.16 13.34 -18.10
CA ALA A 259 -6.28 12.94 -19.20
C ALA A 259 -4.98 12.34 -18.66
N LEU A 260 -4.12 11.88 -19.57
CA LEU A 260 -2.74 11.51 -19.26
C LEU A 260 -1.85 12.71 -19.52
N TRP A 261 -0.96 13.00 -18.58
CA TRP A 261 -0.01 14.11 -18.71
C TRP A 261 1.36 13.74 -18.13
N PRO A 262 2.47 14.26 -18.69
CA PRO A 262 3.78 14.14 -18.07
C PRO A 262 3.76 14.53 -16.59
N GLU A 263 4.51 13.78 -15.80
CA GLU A 263 4.58 13.97 -14.35
C GLU A 263 5.10 15.37 -14.00
N HIS A 264 4.35 16.08 -13.16
CA HIS A 264 4.76 17.37 -12.61
C HIS A 264 4.40 17.54 -11.11
N GLY A 265 3.81 16.53 -10.47
CA GLY A 265 3.65 16.46 -9.01
C GLY A 265 2.67 17.46 -8.38
N LYS A 266 1.92 18.22 -9.18
CA LYS A 266 0.96 19.24 -8.68
C LYS A 266 -0.32 18.55 -8.20
N ALA A 267 -1.11 19.24 -7.36
CA ALA A 267 -2.34 18.70 -6.77
C ALA A 267 -3.33 18.11 -7.80
N ARG A 268 -3.39 18.64 -9.03
CA ARG A 268 -4.22 18.11 -10.12
C ARG A 268 -3.80 16.73 -10.67
N GLN A 269 -2.63 16.22 -10.28
CA GLN A 269 -2.17 14.85 -10.54
C GLN A 269 -2.17 13.98 -9.30
N LYS A 270 -2.53 14.55 -8.14
CA LYS A 270 -2.53 13.84 -6.87
C LYS A 270 -3.92 13.31 -6.58
N TRP A 271 -3.96 12.04 -6.19
CA TRP A 271 -5.17 11.27 -6.00
C TRP A 271 -5.10 10.49 -4.70
N ARG A 272 -6.21 10.46 -3.97
CA ARG A 272 -6.39 9.66 -2.76
C ARG A 272 -7.21 8.44 -3.09
N ARG A 273 -6.83 7.32 -2.50
CA ARG A 273 -7.66 6.13 -2.48
C ARG A 273 -8.40 6.08 -1.14
N ASN A 274 -9.72 6.03 -1.21
CA ASN A 274 -10.57 5.99 -0.03
C ASN A 274 -10.88 4.54 0.37
N LYS A 275 -11.20 4.33 1.66
CA LYS A 275 -11.53 3.00 2.22
C LYS A 275 -12.77 2.37 1.58
N ASP A 276 -13.69 3.19 1.07
CA ASP A 276 -14.89 2.76 0.34
C ASP A 276 -14.62 2.34 -1.13
N GLY A 277 -13.37 2.46 -1.58
CA GLY A 277 -12.94 2.17 -2.94
C GLY A 277 -13.10 3.35 -3.92
N THR A 278 -13.55 4.51 -3.49
CA THR A 278 -13.53 5.70 -4.36
C THR A 278 -12.10 6.23 -4.51
N ILE A 279 -11.86 6.96 -5.60
CA ILE A 279 -10.58 7.66 -5.85
C ILE A 279 -10.91 9.15 -5.93
N SER A 280 -10.48 9.94 -4.96
CA SER A 280 -10.70 11.39 -4.93
C SER A 280 -9.46 12.18 -5.35
N SER A 281 -9.67 13.41 -5.79
CA SER A 281 -8.60 14.34 -6.14
C SER A 281 -8.07 15.05 -4.90
N TYR A 282 -6.80 15.49 -4.92
CA TYR A 282 -6.30 16.42 -3.91
C TYR A 282 -6.79 17.86 -4.11
N LEU A 283 -7.40 18.17 -5.26
CA LEU A 283 -8.02 19.48 -5.49
C LEU A 283 -9.32 19.63 -4.68
N SER A 284 -10.05 18.53 -4.46
CA SER A 284 -11.28 18.51 -3.68
C SER A 284 -11.56 17.15 -3.08
N ASP A 285 -11.84 17.15 -1.78
CA ASP A 285 -12.23 15.95 -1.04
C ASP A 285 -13.69 15.53 -1.34
N GLN A 286 -14.44 16.34 -2.10
CA GLN A 286 -15.83 16.05 -2.47
C GLN A 286 -15.98 15.42 -3.86
N LEU A 287 -14.95 15.48 -4.70
CA LEU A 287 -15.00 14.98 -6.07
C LEU A 287 -14.25 13.66 -6.22
N VAL A 288 -14.92 12.69 -6.83
CA VAL A 288 -14.35 11.38 -7.15
C VAL A 288 -14.19 11.17 -8.64
N LEU A 289 -13.18 10.40 -9.02
CA LEU A 289 -12.99 9.93 -10.39
C LEU A 289 -14.23 9.16 -10.83
N ASP A 290 -14.82 9.49 -11.98
CA ASP A 290 -16.01 8.80 -12.51
C ASP A 290 -15.97 8.66 -14.05
N VAL A 291 -16.81 7.78 -14.60
CA VAL A 291 -16.97 7.59 -16.04
C VAL A 291 -18.20 8.35 -16.50
N LYS A 292 -18.03 9.30 -17.42
CA LYS A 292 -19.15 10.12 -17.93
C LYS A 292 -20.34 9.25 -18.37
N GLY A 293 -21.55 9.68 -18.03
CA GLY A 293 -22.80 9.08 -18.52
C GLY A 293 -23.38 7.95 -17.66
N THR A 294 -22.79 7.66 -16.50
CA THR A 294 -23.34 6.70 -15.54
C THR A 294 -24.15 7.39 -14.44
N LYS A 295 -25.35 6.88 -14.14
CA LYS A 295 -26.23 7.42 -13.07
C LYS A 295 -25.94 6.85 -11.67
N LYS A 296 -24.82 6.13 -11.47
CA LYS A 296 -24.50 5.42 -10.22
C LYS A 296 -23.15 5.89 -9.71
N LEU A 297 -23.03 6.06 -8.39
CA LEU A 297 -21.75 6.23 -7.71
C LEU A 297 -20.81 5.08 -8.10
N ILE A 298 -19.69 5.38 -8.76
CA ILE A 298 -18.74 4.38 -9.20
C ILE A 298 -17.64 4.22 -8.15
N CYS A 299 -17.56 3.02 -7.58
CA CYS A 299 -16.41 2.62 -6.79
C CYS A 299 -15.36 1.96 -7.69
N PHE A 300 -14.09 2.19 -7.36
CA PHE A 300 -12.96 1.57 -8.02
C PHE A 300 -12.29 0.56 -7.10
N TYR A 301 -11.78 -0.54 -7.68
CA TYR A 301 -10.90 -1.45 -6.97
C TYR A 301 -9.51 -1.41 -7.58
N VAL A 302 -8.51 -1.44 -6.71
CA VAL A 302 -7.10 -1.52 -7.09
C VAL A 302 -6.64 -2.95 -6.90
N PHE A 303 -6.22 -3.61 -7.98
CA PHE A 303 -5.67 -4.96 -7.97
C PHE A 303 -4.18 -4.90 -8.22
N ALA A 304 -3.34 -5.14 -7.22
CA ALA A 304 -1.89 -5.15 -7.46
C ALA A 304 -1.48 -6.17 -8.55
N VAL A 305 -0.44 -5.89 -9.32
CA VAL A 305 0.13 -6.75 -10.38
C VAL A 305 1.63 -6.95 -10.11
N GLY A 306 2.02 -6.93 -8.83
CA GLY A 306 3.39 -7.15 -8.37
C GLY A 306 4.22 -5.92 -8.07
N SER A 307 5.35 -6.15 -7.39
CA SER A 307 6.41 -5.18 -7.11
C SER A 307 7.57 -5.30 -8.09
N CYS A 308 8.31 -4.21 -8.33
CA CYS A 308 9.64 -4.29 -8.94
C CYS A 308 10.63 -4.82 -7.89
N GLY A 309 10.84 -6.13 -7.84
CA GLY A 309 11.87 -6.73 -6.99
C GLY A 309 13.28 -6.44 -7.51
N TRP A 310 14.17 -6.01 -6.62
CA TRP A 310 15.61 -6.07 -6.84
C TRP A 310 16.06 -7.54 -6.86
N LEU A 311 16.12 -8.15 -8.04
CA LEU A 311 16.82 -9.42 -8.24
C LEU A 311 18.25 -9.14 -8.72
N GLY A 312 19.11 -8.82 -7.75
CA GLY A 312 20.55 -8.95 -7.88
C GLY A 312 21.03 -10.05 -6.96
N CYS A 313 20.80 -11.32 -7.31
CA CYS A 313 21.54 -12.42 -6.70
C CYS A 313 21.64 -13.58 -7.69
N SER A 314 22.67 -13.51 -8.53
CA SER A 314 23.16 -14.63 -9.32
C SER A 314 23.85 -15.61 -8.38
N SER A 315 23.14 -16.61 -7.85
CA SER A 315 23.66 -17.93 -7.46
C SER A 315 22.65 -18.66 -6.59
N CYS A 316 21.89 -19.58 -7.18
CA CYS A 316 21.35 -20.79 -6.54
C CYS A 316 20.91 -21.74 -7.66
N LEU A 317 21.88 -22.40 -8.29
CA LEU A 317 21.65 -23.68 -8.96
C LEU A 317 21.44 -24.71 -7.84
N TYR A 318 20.25 -25.31 -7.75
CA TYR A 318 19.99 -26.75 -7.58
C TYR A 318 18.48 -26.98 -7.33
N PRO A 319 17.89 -28.10 -7.82
CA PRO A 319 16.45 -28.30 -7.85
C PRO A 319 15.98 -29.12 -6.64
N GLN A 320 14.77 -28.88 -6.13
CA GLN A 320 14.03 -29.80 -5.24
C GLN A 320 12.50 -29.64 -5.42
N PRO A 321 11.69 -30.64 -5.02
CA PRO A 321 10.63 -31.19 -5.86
C PRO A 321 9.21 -30.73 -5.48
N ALA A 322 8.27 -31.18 -6.31
CA ALA A 322 6.83 -30.95 -6.31
C ALA A 322 6.18 -30.68 -4.95
N CYS A 323 5.44 -29.57 -4.87
CA CYS A 323 4.43 -29.34 -3.85
C CYS A 323 3.04 -29.32 -4.50
N THR A 324 2.19 -30.24 -4.05
CA THR A 324 0.87 -30.58 -4.58
C THR A 324 -0.12 -29.44 -4.38
N ILE A 325 -0.74 -28.95 -5.47
CA ILE A 325 -1.84 -27.98 -5.42
C ILE A 325 -3.17 -28.74 -5.53
N LEU A 326 -4.01 -28.65 -4.50
CA LEU A 326 -5.38 -29.18 -4.50
C LEU A 326 -6.38 -28.10 -4.95
N ASN A 327 -6.88 -28.32 -6.17
CA ASN A 327 -8.14 -27.97 -6.81
C ASN A 327 -8.97 -26.70 -6.44
N SER A 328 -9.13 -25.90 -7.50
CA SER A 328 -10.32 -25.20 -8.02
C SER A 328 -11.71 -25.49 -7.45
N GLN A 329 -12.55 -24.43 -7.39
CA GLN A 329 -13.96 -24.51 -7.82
C GLN A 329 -14.45 -23.22 -8.51
N LEU A 330 -15.09 -23.44 -9.66
CA LEU A 330 -15.92 -22.52 -10.44
C LEU A 330 -17.29 -22.34 -9.80
N TRP A 331 -17.93 -21.18 -10.03
CA TRP A 331 -19.39 -21.09 -10.07
C TRP A 331 -19.84 -20.29 -11.30
N LEU A 332 -20.67 -20.95 -12.12
CA LEU A 332 -21.47 -20.41 -13.22
C LEU A 332 -22.80 -19.89 -12.69
N GLY A 333 -23.32 -18.81 -13.28
CA GLY A 333 -24.68 -18.31 -13.08
C GLY A 333 -25.14 -17.48 -14.27
N THR A 334 -26.28 -17.88 -14.85
CA THR A 334 -26.81 -17.50 -16.17
C THR A 334 -27.96 -16.49 -16.13
N PHE A 335 -27.98 -15.59 -17.13
CA PHE A 335 -29.07 -14.83 -17.81
C PHE A 335 -30.13 -13.99 -17.04
N VAL A 336 -30.43 -12.78 -17.53
CA VAL A 336 -31.70 -12.36 -18.20
C VAL A 336 -31.49 -11.01 -18.95
N THR A 337 -31.99 -10.94 -20.19
CA THR A 337 -31.96 -9.82 -21.17
C THR A 337 -33.09 -8.80 -20.95
N SER A 338 -32.96 -7.52 -21.32
CA SER A 338 -33.50 -6.89 -22.56
C SER A 338 -33.84 -5.39 -22.29
N PRO A 339 -34.27 -4.54 -23.25
CA PRO A 339 -33.54 -3.98 -24.39
C PRO A 339 -33.50 -2.42 -24.36
N ASN A 340 -32.51 -1.81 -25.01
CA ASN A 340 -32.67 -0.71 -25.98
C ASN A 340 -31.30 -0.14 -26.35
N ARG A 341 -31.03 -0.12 -27.67
CA ARG A 341 -29.84 0.48 -28.29
C ARG A 341 -29.91 2.01 -28.18
N ILE A 342 -28.75 2.66 -28.12
CA ILE A 342 -28.32 3.74 -29.03
C ILE A 342 -26.81 3.95 -28.88
N ASN A 343 -26.13 3.86 -30.03
CA ASN A 343 -24.84 4.41 -30.50
C ASN A 343 -23.70 4.75 -29.53
N TYR A 344 -22.54 4.14 -29.84
CA TYR A 344 -21.23 4.40 -29.25
C TYR A 344 -20.73 5.80 -29.60
N VAL A 345 -20.43 6.59 -28.57
CA VAL A 345 -19.50 7.73 -28.64
C VAL A 345 -18.50 7.54 -27.50
N PHE A 346 -17.21 7.59 -27.82
CA PHE A 346 -16.12 7.45 -26.85
C PHE A 346 -16.25 8.53 -25.76
N LEU A 347 -16.44 8.12 -24.50
CA LEU A 347 -16.64 9.06 -23.40
C LEU A 347 -15.33 9.31 -22.66
N PRO A 348 -14.92 10.58 -22.45
CA PRO A 348 -13.86 10.93 -21.53
C PRO A 348 -14.30 10.66 -20.09
N ILE A 349 -13.35 10.28 -19.24
CA ILE A 349 -13.52 10.18 -17.78
C ILE A 349 -13.75 11.59 -17.21
N THR A 350 -14.74 11.74 -16.32
CA THR A 350 -15.17 13.02 -15.75
C THR A 350 -15.50 12.88 -14.26
N PHE A 351 -15.37 13.93 -13.46
CA PHE A 351 -15.81 13.89 -12.04
C PHE A 351 -17.34 13.90 -11.90
N SER A 352 -17.89 13.27 -10.86
CA SER A 352 -19.29 13.41 -10.42
C SER A 352 -19.35 13.72 -8.92
N VAL A 353 -20.49 14.27 -8.47
CA VAL A 353 -20.82 14.49 -7.04
C VAL A 353 -21.18 13.17 -6.38
#